data_AF-A0AAX4KKB1-F1
#
_entry.id   AF-A0AAX4KKB1-F1
#
_cell.length_a   1.000
_cell.length_b   1.000
_cell.length_c   1.000
_cell.angle_alpha   90.00
_cell.angle_beta   90.00
_cell.angle_gamma   90.00
#
_symmetry.space_group_name_H-M   'P 1'
#
loop_
_entity.id
_entity.type
_entity.pdbx_description
1 polymer ?
#
loop_
_entity_poly.entity_id
_entity_poly.type
_entity_poly.pdbx_seq_one_letter_code
_entity_poly.pdbx_strand_id
1 'polypeptide(L)'
;MFVQASAMIGANVYQASDKPRYKKANKGLIGLLCFNVIILYPGTWAYYKWRNRTRERIWGAMSEEERQHYLKTTTDVGNKRLDFRFAA
;
A
#
# COMPACT_ATOMS: atom_id res chain seq x y z
N MET A 1 0.86 -4.84 15.98
CA MET A 1 1.96 -5.75 16.32
C MET A 1 2.11 -6.80 15.22
N PHE A 2 2.95 -6.53 14.22
CA PHE A 2 3.26 -7.50 13.14
C PHE A 2 4.76 -7.82 13.01
N VAL A 3 5.62 -7.00 13.63
CA VAL A 3 7.09 -7.15 13.59
C VAL A 3 7.56 -8.44 14.27
N GLN A 4 6.94 -8.82 15.41
CA GLN A 4 7.30 -10.06 16.10
C GLN A 4 6.87 -11.30 15.32
N ALA A 5 5.69 -11.24 14.68
CA ALA A 5 5.18 -12.34 13.85
C ALA A 5 6.06 -12.54 12.59
N SER A 6 6.47 -11.47 11.91
CA SER A 6 7.36 -11.60 10.75
C SER A 6 8.74 -12.12 11.14
N ALA A 7 9.27 -11.74 12.30
CA ALA A 7 10.52 -12.29 12.84
C ALA A 7 10.41 -13.80 13.10
N MET A 8 9.32 -14.26 13.71
CA MET A 8 9.07 -15.69 13.93
C MET A 8 8.96 -16.48 12.62
N ILE A 9 8.24 -15.95 11.63
CA ILE A 9 8.13 -16.59 10.31
C ILE A 9 9.51 -16.66 9.65
N GLY A 10 10.25 -15.54 9.62
CA GLY A 10 11.59 -15.44 9.03
C GLY A 10 12.58 -16.44 9.62
N ALA A 11 12.55 -16.62 10.94
CA ALA A 11 13.42 -17.57 11.65
C ALA A 11 13.15 -19.05 11.26
N ASN A 12 11.97 -19.37 10.73
CA ASN A 12 11.55 -20.74 10.43
C ASN A 12 11.40 -21.04 8.92
N VAL A 13 11.76 -20.10 8.04
CA VAL A 13 11.67 -20.29 6.58
C VAL A 13 12.54 -21.45 6.10
N TYR A 14 13.77 -21.57 6.61
CA TYR A 14 14.71 -22.62 6.24
C TYR A 14 14.63 -23.80 7.20
N GLN A 15 14.09 -24.93 6.72
CA GLN A 15 13.90 -26.13 7.53
C GLN A 15 14.95 -27.20 7.22
N ALA A 16 15.34 -27.96 8.24
CA ALA A 16 16.32 -29.04 8.09
C ALA A 16 15.89 -30.12 7.09
N SER A 17 14.57 -30.33 6.93
CA SER A 17 13.97 -31.26 5.95
C SER A 17 14.20 -30.86 4.48
N ASP A 18 14.61 -29.62 4.21
CA ASP A 18 14.85 -29.09 2.86
C ASP A 18 16.37 -28.92 2.56
N LYS A 19 17.24 -29.36 3.48
CA LYS A 19 18.70 -29.38 3.30
C LYS A 19 19.12 -30.30 2.14
N PRO A 20 20.29 -30.07 1.49
CA PRO A 20 21.22 -28.95 1.73
C PRO A 20 20.94 -27.72 0.86
N ARG A 21 20.10 -27.83 -0.18
CA ARG A 21 19.91 -26.77 -1.20
C ARG A 21 18.68 -25.89 -0.96
N TYR A 22 17.80 -26.25 -0.02
CA TYR A 22 16.64 -25.47 0.41
C TYR A 22 15.72 -25.01 -0.73
N LYS A 23 15.39 -25.93 -1.65
CA LYS A 23 14.63 -25.58 -2.87
C LYS A 23 13.21 -25.12 -2.54
N LYS A 24 12.56 -25.68 -1.52
CA LYS A 24 11.19 -25.29 -1.14
C LYS A 24 11.19 -23.88 -0.53
N ALA A 25 12.09 -23.62 0.41
CA ALA A 25 12.22 -22.31 1.04
C ALA A 25 12.51 -21.21 0.01
N ASN A 26 13.50 -21.44 -0.87
CA ASN A 26 13.88 -20.47 -1.90
C ASN A 26 12.75 -20.24 -2.91
N LYS A 27 12.01 -21.28 -3.32
CA LYS A 27 10.84 -21.13 -4.20
C LYS A 27 9.76 -20.26 -3.56
N GLY A 28 9.51 -20.44 -2.25
CA GLY A 28 8.57 -19.61 -1.49
C GLY A 28 8.98 -18.15 -1.45
N LEU A 29 10.25 -17.87 -1.14
CA LEU A 29 10.80 -16.51 -1.10
C LEU A 29 10.74 -15.83 -2.47
N ILE A 30 11.09 -16.53 -3.55
CA ILE A 30 10.98 -16.01 -4.92
C ILE A 30 9.51 -15.74 -5.27
N GLY A 31 8.59 -16.63 -4.89
CA GLY A 31 7.16 -16.42 -5.08
C GLY A 31 6.66 -15.15 -4.39
N LEU A 32 7.07 -14.94 -3.14
CA LEU A 32 6.74 -13.72 -2.38
C LEU A 32 7.36 -12.46 -3.02
N LEU A 33 8.61 -12.55 -3.48
CA LEU A 33 9.29 -11.46 -4.19
C LEU A 33 8.52 -11.08 -5.46
N CYS A 34 8.18 -12.06 -6.30
CA CYS A 34 7.42 -11.84 -7.52
C CYS A 34 6.04 -11.22 -7.22
N PHE A 35 5.35 -11.69 -6.17
CA PHE A 35 4.09 -11.09 -5.74
C PHE A 35 4.27 -9.60 -5.38
N ASN A 36 5.31 -9.26 -4.64
CA ASN A 36 5.57 -7.86 -4.26
C ASN A 36 5.85 -6.99 -5.49
N VAL A 37 6.76 -7.43 -6.36
CA VAL A 37 7.22 -6.63 -7.50
C VAL A 37 6.17 -6.52 -8.60
N ILE A 38 5.42 -7.59 -8.86
CA ILE A 38 4.50 -7.64 -10.00
C ILE A 38 3.10 -7.17 -9.61
N ILE A 39 2.66 -7.46 -8.39
CA ILE A 39 1.27 -7.21 -7.97
C ILE A 39 1.23 -6.07 -6.96
N LEU A 40 1.95 -6.17 -5.84
CA LEU A 40 1.78 -5.25 -4.72
C LEU A 40 2.21 -3.82 -5.06
N TYR A 41 3.43 -3.63 -5.59
CA TYR A 41 3.94 -2.29 -5.90
C TYR A 41 3.19 -1.63 -7.07
N PRO A 42 2.99 -2.28 -8.22
CA PRO A 42 2.23 -1.69 -9.31
C PRO A 42 0.77 -1.44 -8.91
N GLY A 43 0.17 -2.33 -8.11
CA GLY A 43 -1.18 -2.16 -7.58
C GLY A 43 -1.29 -0.95 -6.65
N THR A 44 -0.31 -0.75 -5.75
CA THR A 44 -0.27 0.41 -4.85
C THR A 44 -0.11 1.71 -5.65
N TRP A 45 0.82 1.73 -6.60
CA TRP A 45 1.03 2.87 -7.49
C TRP A 45 -0.24 3.21 -8.30
N ALA A 46 -0.88 2.20 -8.89
CA ALA A 46 -2.11 2.37 -9.66
C ALA A 46 -3.26 2.88 -8.77
N TYR A 47 -3.38 2.34 -7.56
CA TYR A 47 -4.36 2.78 -6.57
C TYR A 47 -4.17 4.25 -6.18
N TYR A 48 -2.93 4.68 -5.88
CA TYR A 48 -2.63 6.07 -5.55
C TYR A 48 -2.95 7.02 -6.70
N LYS A 49 -2.55 6.65 -7.92
CA LYS A 49 -2.85 7.44 -9.13
C LYS A 49 -4.36 7.57 -9.34
N TRP A 50 -5.11 6.47 -9.24
CA TRP A 50 -6.57 6.48 -9.37
C TRP A 50 -7.21 7.35 -8.30
N ARG A 51 -6.84 7.15 -7.03
CA ARG A 51 -7.44 7.88 -5.90
C ARG A 51 -7.17 9.38 -5.99
N ASN A 52 -5.96 9.78 -6.37
CA ASN A 52 -5.61 11.18 -6.59
C ASN A 52 -6.44 11.80 -7.73
N ARG A 53 -6.59 11.11 -8.87
CA ARG A 53 -7.42 11.59 -9.99
C ARG A 53 -8.89 11.76 -9.61
N THR A 54 -9.45 10.81 -8.85
CA THR A 54 -10.83 10.94 -8.37
C THR A 54 -11.01 12.16 -7.48
N ARG A 55 -10.07 12.39 -6.55
CA ARG A 55 -10.11 13.56 -5.66
C ARG A 55 -9.90 14.87 -6.40
N GLU A 56 -8.99 14.89 -7.35
CA GLU A 56 -8.74 16.06 -8.20
C GLU A 56 -9.97 16.41 -9.02
N ARG A 57 -10.69 15.43 -9.58
CA ARG A 57 -11.95 15.68 -10.28
C ARG A 57 -13.00 16.33 -9.37
N ILE A 58 -13.14 15.86 -8.14
CA ILE A 58 -14.10 16.40 -7.17
C ILE A 58 -13.66 17.81 -6.75
N TRP A 59 -12.41 17.97 -6.33
CA TRP A 59 -11.86 19.23 -5.86
C TRP A 59 -11.86 20.32 -6.96
N GLY A 60 -11.52 19.93 -8.19
CA GLY A 60 -11.52 20.81 -9.36
C GLY A 60 -12.91 21.25 -9.80
N ALA A 61 -13.95 20.45 -9.52
CA ALA A 61 -15.34 20.81 -9.79
C ALA A 61 -15.95 21.74 -8.74
N MET A 62 -15.33 21.86 -7.55
CA MET A 62 -15.80 22.75 -6.49
C MET A 62 -15.42 24.22 -6.75
N SER A 63 -16.31 25.15 -6.41
CA SER A 63 -16.01 26.58 -6.34
C SER A 63 -15.08 26.91 -5.17
N GLU A 64 -14.53 28.12 -5.14
CA GLU A 64 -13.64 28.52 -4.05
C GLU A 64 -14.39 28.55 -2.70
N GLU A 65 -15.63 29.04 -2.68
CA GLU A 65 -16.48 29.08 -1.49
C GLU A 65 -16.78 27.67 -0.96
N GLU A 66 -17.05 26.72 -1.85
CA GLU A 66 -17.29 25.32 -1.49
C GLU A 66 -16.04 24.66 -0.90
N ARG A 67 -14.86 24.93 -1.47
CA ARG A 67 -13.58 24.46 -0.92
C ARG A 67 -13.33 25.04 0.46
N GLN A 68 -13.54 26.35 0.64
CA GLN A 68 -13.38 27.00 1.94
C GLN A 68 -14.38 26.47 2.96
N HIS A 69 -15.61 26.19 2.56
CA HIS A 69 -16.60 25.54 3.42
C HIS A 69 -16.12 24.14 3.83
N TYR A 70 -15.72 23.30 2.88
CA TYR A 70 -15.20 21.96 3.14
C TYR A 70 -14.02 21.99 4.12
N LEU A 71 -13.05 22.89 3.92
CA LEU A 71 -11.88 23.00 4.79
C LEU A 71 -12.23 23.39 6.24
N LYS A 72 -13.32 24.15 6.43
CA LYS A 72 -13.76 24.59 7.76
C LYS A 72 -14.65 23.58 8.47
N THR A 73 -15.40 22.76 7.72
CA THR A 73 -16.44 21.90 8.29
C THR A 73 -16.16 20.40 8.19
N THR A 74 -15.15 19.98 7.41
CA THR A 74 -14.89 18.56 7.20
C THR A 74 -14.42 17.85 8.48
N THR A 75 -14.92 16.63 8.66
CA THR A 75 -14.47 15.69 9.70
C THR A 75 -13.45 14.67 9.15
N ASP A 76 -13.10 14.77 7.86
CA ASP A 76 -12.09 13.91 7.25
C ASP A 76 -10.70 14.18 7.84
N VAL A 77 -10.01 13.13 8.27
CA VAL A 77 -8.67 13.23 8.85
C VAL A 77 -7.62 12.59 7.94
N GLY A 78 -6.50 13.28 7.78
CA GLY A 78 -5.30 12.79 7.10
C GLY A 78 -5.58 12.33 5.67
N ASN A 79 -5.27 11.08 5.38
CA ASN A 79 -5.35 10.52 4.03
C ASN A 79 -6.78 10.43 3.49
N LYS A 80 -7.82 10.69 4.29
CA LYS A 80 -9.22 10.67 3.86
C LYS A 80 -9.65 11.96 3.16
N ARG A 81 -9.03 13.09 3.51
CA ARG A 81 -9.37 14.42 3.01
C ARG A 81 -9.30 14.52 1.48
N LEU A 82 -10.11 15.41 0.91
CA LEU A 82 -10.17 15.67 -0.53
C LEU A 82 -8.95 16.45 -1.06
N ASP A 83 -8.32 17.28 -0.24
CA ASP A 83 -7.09 18.00 -0.59
C ASP A 83 -5.83 17.13 -0.45
N PHE A 84 -5.93 15.99 0.24
CA PHE A 84 -4.81 15.06 0.38
C PHE A 84 -4.45 14.38 -0.95
N ARG A 85 -3.14 14.33 -1.25
CA ARG A 85 -2.57 13.60 -2.39
C ARG A 85 -1.57 12.57 -1.89
N PHE A 86 -1.74 11.33 -2.33
CA PHE A 86 -0.74 10.28 -2.09
C PHE A 86 0.49 10.55 -2.96
N ALA A 87 1.69 10.44 -2.38
CA ALA A 87 2.93 10.39 -3.16
C ALA A 87 2.99 9.02 -3.85
N ALA A 88 3.00 9.04 -5.18
CA ALA A 88 3.08 7.84 -6.02
C ALA A 88 4.49 7.65 -6.56
#